data_AF-L5K7Z2-F1
#
_entry.id   AF-L5K7Z2-F1
#
_cell.length_a   1.000
_cell.length_b   1.000
_cell.length_c   1.000
_cell.angle_alpha   90.00
_cell.angle_beta   90.00
_cell.angle_gamma   90.00
#
_symmetry.space_group_name_H-M   'P 1'
#
loop_
_entity.id
_entity.type
_entity.pdbx_description
1 polymer ?
#
loop_
_entity_poly.entity_id
_entity_poly.type
_entity_poly.pdbx_seq_one_letter_code
_entity_poly.pdbx_strand_id
1 'polypeptide(L)'
;MVAAQADPTVENKEALNNSVEVKVNIPDELKPWLVEDSDLVTRQKQLFQLPAKKNIDAILEEYANYKKSQANVDNMKYAVDDVVAGIKEYFNVLLGTQLLYKFERPQYAEIRMAHPDALMSQVYGAPHLLRLFVRIGAMLAYTPLDEKSLALLLGYLHDFLKYLAKNAASLFTASDYKVASAEYHRKAL
;
A
#
# COMPACT_ATOMS: atom_id res chain seq x y z
N MET A 1 -6.98 54.19 -25.25
CA MET A 1 -7.51 52.88 -25.66
C MET A 1 -6.33 52.00 -25.98
N VAL A 2 -5.97 51.08 -25.08
CA VAL A 2 -4.90 50.10 -25.29
C VAL A 2 -5.49 48.72 -25.05
N ALA A 3 -5.10 47.81 -25.93
CA ALA A 3 -5.70 46.54 -26.26
C ALA A 3 -5.66 45.49 -25.13
N ALA A 4 -6.62 44.58 -25.22
CA ALA A 4 -6.67 43.32 -24.50
C ALA A 4 -5.46 42.43 -24.83
N GLN A 5 -4.84 41.85 -23.81
CA GLN A 5 -4.06 40.62 -23.94
C GLN A 5 -4.63 39.61 -22.96
N ALA A 6 -5.17 38.53 -23.51
CA ALA A 6 -5.60 37.35 -22.77
C ALA A 6 -4.38 36.51 -22.43
N ASP A 7 -4.28 36.09 -21.17
CA ASP A 7 -3.27 35.19 -20.63
C ASP A 7 -3.33 33.79 -21.28
N PRO A 8 -2.20 33.19 -21.70
CA PRO A 8 -2.17 31.90 -22.39
C PRO A 8 -2.10 30.68 -21.44
N THR A 9 -2.52 30.80 -20.18
CA THR A 9 -2.21 29.79 -19.13
C THR A 9 -3.27 28.70 -18.92
N VAL A 10 -4.28 28.57 -19.78
CA VAL A 10 -5.40 27.63 -19.53
C VAL A 10 -5.29 26.29 -20.27
N GLU A 11 -4.41 26.15 -21.28
CA GLU A 11 -4.39 24.92 -22.10
C GLU A 11 -3.63 23.71 -21.51
N ASN A 12 -3.07 23.78 -20.30
CA ASN A 12 -2.25 22.68 -19.76
C ASN A 12 -2.92 21.88 -18.63
N LYS A 13 -4.25 21.76 -18.64
CA LYS A 13 -4.99 20.89 -17.69
C LYS A 13 -5.69 19.70 -18.34
N GLU A 14 -5.79 19.67 -19.67
CA GLU A 14 -6.51 18.60 -20.39
C GLU A 14 -5.60 17.48 -20.90
N ALA A 15 -4.27 17.64 -20.82
CA ALA A 15 -3.30 16.61 -21.20
C ALA A 15 -3.05 15.53 -20.12
N LEU A 16 -3.72 15.60 -18.96
CA LEU A 16 -3.52 14.66 -17.84
C LEU A 16 -4.40 13.40 -17.89
N ASN A 17 -5.35 13.32 -18.82
CA ASN A 17 -6.40 12.28 -18.80
C ASN A 17 -6.20 11.13 -19.79
N ASN A 18 -5.00 10.98 -20.37
CA ASN A 18 -4.70 9.84 -21.26
C ASN A 18 -3.71 8.84 -20.68
N SER A 19 -3.50 8.87 -19.36
CA SER A 19 -2.66 7.88 -18.67
C SER A 19 -3.28 6.49 -18.80
N VAL A 20 -2.54 5.55 -19.40
CA VAL A 20 -2.87 4.12 -19.40
C VAL A 20 -3.01 3.68 -17.95
N GLU A 21 -4.25 3.45 -17.50
CA GLU A 21 -4.49 2.99 -16.13
C GLU A 21 -3.94 1.57 -15.96
N VAL A 22 -2.81 1.42 -15.26
CA VAL A 22 -2.23 0.12 -14.98
C VAL A 22 -3.10 -0.59 -13.94
N LYS A 23 -3.84 -1.60 -14.36
CA LYS A 23 -4.74 -2.33 -13.47
C LYS A 23 -4.02 -3.46 -12.73
N VAL A 24 -3.83 -3.28 -11.42
CA VAL A 24 -3.42 -4.37 -10.52
C VAL A 24 -4.66 -5.11 -10.04
N ASN A 25 -4.80 -6.39 -10.43
CA ASN A 25 -5.96 -7.19 -10.07
C ASN A 25 -5.77 -7.80 -8.68
N ILE A 26 -6.61 -7.39 -7.74
CA ILE A 26 -6.68 -7.99 -6.40
C ILE A 26 -7.44 -9.32 -6.50
N PRO A 27 -6.88 -10.44 -5.98
CA PRO A 27 -7.58 -11.72 -5.87
C PRO A 27 -8.92 -11.61 -5.16
N ASP A 28 -9.93 -12.37 -5.61
CA ASP A 28 -11.29 -12.32 -5.06
C ASP A 28 -11.33 -12.69 -3.58
N GLU A 29 -10.41 -13.55 -3.13
CA GLU A 29 -10.25 -13.96 -1.73
C GLU A 29 -9.80 -12.82 -0.82
N LEU A 30 -9.13 -11.80 -1.38
CA LEU A 30 -8.62 -10.65 -0.62
C LEU A 30 -9.61 -9.47 -0.58
N LYS A 31 -10.61 -9.45 -1.47
CA LYS A 31 -11.59 -8.36 -1.52
C LYS A 31 -12.46 -8.28 -0.25
N PRO A 32 -12.98 -9.39 0.32
CA PRO A 32 -13.72 -9.33 1.58
C PRO A 32 -12.91 -8.71 2.72
N TRP A 33 -11.61 -9.00 2.80
CA TRP A 33 -10.73 -8.43 3.82
C TRP A 33 -10.55 -6.92 3.67
N LEU A 34 -10.49 -6.39 2.44
CA LEU A 34 -10.49 -4.94 2.20
C LEU A 34 -11.79 -4.27 2.64
N VAL A 35 -12.93 -4.92 2.39
CA VAL A 35 -14.24 -4.42 2.82
C VAL A 35 -14.35 -4.43 4.35
N GLU A 36 -13.93 -5.52 4.99
CA GLU A 36 -13.93 -5.65 6.45
C GLU A 36 -12.97 -4.64 7.11
N ASP A 37 -11.74 -4.51 6.63
CA ASP A 37 -10.78 -3.52 7.13
C ASP A 37 -11.33 -2.08 7.02
N SER A 38 -11.90 -1.74 5.85
CA SER A 38 -12.54 -0.44 5.66
C SER A 38 -13.66 -0.22 6.66
N ASP A 39 -14.45 -1.26 6.93
CA ASP A 39 -15.56 -1.19 7.87
C ASP A 39 -15.12 -0.98 9.32
N LEU A 40 -14.16 -1.80 9.76
CA LEU A 40 -13.60 -1.75 11.11
C LEU A 40 -13.09 -0.35 11.43
N VAL A 41 -12.37 0.27 10.50
CA VAL A 41 -11.80 1.60 10.71
C VAL A 41 -12.83 2.72 10.57
N THR A 42 -13.62 2.70 9.50
CA THR A 42 -14.46 3.87 9.15
C THR A 42 -15.80 3.88 9.88
N ARG A 43 -16.46 2.73 10.03
CA ARG A 43 -17.79 2.61 10.66
C ARG A 43 -17.67 2.19 12.12
N GLN A 44 -16.89 1.16 12.42
CA GLN A 44 -16.81 0.60 13.78
C GLN A 44 -15.81 1.33 14.69
N LYS A 45 -15.06 2.30 14.17
CA LYS A 45 -14.09 3.12 14.91
C LYS A 45 -13.06 2.28 15.66
N GLN A 46 -12.64 1.18 15.04
CA GLN A 46 -11.53 0.37 15.51
C GLN A 46 -10.23 0.79 14.82
N LEU A 47 -9.12 0.62 15.51
CA LEU A 47 -7.79 0.87 14.99
C LEU A 47 -7.00 -0.43 14.98
N PHE A 48 -6.19 -0.61 13.94
CA PHE A 48 -5.22 -1.68 13.93
C PHE A 48 -4.22 -1.47 15.07
N GLN A 49 -3.86 -2.54 15.76
CA GLN A 49 -2.91 -2.50 16.86
C GLN A 49 -1.49 -2.30 16.32
N LEU A 50 -0.86 -1.20 16.74
CA LEU A 50 0.50 -0.85 16.35
C LEU A 50 1.41 -0.77 17.60
N PRO A 51 2.68 -1.21 17.51
CA PRO A 51 3.30 -1.88 16.36
C PRO A 51 2.66 -3.23 16.02
N ALA A 52 2.65 -3.59 14.74
CA ALA A 52 2.06 -4.82 14.24
C ALA A 52 2.81 -6.05 14.80
N LYS A 53 2.07 -7.09 15.21
CA LYS A 53 2.65 -8.36 15.65
C LYS A 53 3.50 -9.01 14.55
N LYS A 54 3.01 -8.92 13.31
CA LYS A 54 3.71 -9.32 12.10
C LYS A 54 3.73 -8.12 11.15
N ASN A 55 4.90 -7.46 11.08
CA ASN A 55 5.07 -6.26 10.28
C ASN A 55 5.33 -6.59 8.80
N ILE A 56 5.29 -5.54 7.97
CA ILE A 56 5.45 -5.67 6.52
C ILE A 56 6.84 -6.18 6.16
N ASP A 57 7.87 -5.74 6.86
CA ASP A 57 9.23 -6.24 6.65
C ASP A 57 9.30 -7.77 6.80
N ALA A 58 8.70 -8.33 7.85
CA ALA A 58 8.65 -9.78 8.06
C ALA A 58 7.82 -10.50 6.98
N ILE A 59 6.68 -9.93 6.56
CA ILE A 59 5.84 -10.53 5.50
C ILE A 59 6.60 -10.59 4.17
N LEU A 60 7.30 -9.51 3.82
CA LEU A 60 8.07 -9.41 2.59
C LEU A 60 9.28 -10.35 2.60
N GLU A 61 9.97 -10.46 3.74
CA GLU A 61 11.08 -11.40 3.91
C GLU A 61 10.63 -12.86 3.79
N GLU A 62 9.52 -13.23 4.45
CA GLU A 62 8.95 -14.57 4.33
C GLU A 62 8.56 -14.91 2.88
N TYR A 63 7.97 -13.95 2.15
CA TYR A 63 7.68 -14.12 0.73
C TYR A 63 8.94 -14.32 -0.11
N ALA A 64 9.97 -13.49 0.10
CA ALA A 64 11.23 -13.59 -0.63
C ALA A 64 11.87 -14.98 -0.42
N ASN A 65 11.90 -15.44 0.83
CA ASN A 65 12.43 -16.76 1.19
C ASN A 65 11.59 -17.90 0.58
N TYR A 66 10.27 -17.80 0.65
CA TYR A 66 9.36 -18.75 0.00
C TYR A 66 9.66 -18.85 -1.51
N LYS A 67 9.83 -17.72 -2.20
CA LYS A 67 10.13 -17.71 -3.65
C LYS A 67 11.51 -18.24 -3.98
N LYS A 68 12.53 -17.86 -3.22
CA LYS A 68 13.90 -18.35 -3.40
C LYS A 68 14.01 -19.86 -3.18
N SER A 69 13.20 -20.43 -2.28
CA SER A 69 13.16 -21.89 -2.08
C SER A 69 12.49 -22.66 -3.23
N GLN A 70 11.62 -22.00 -4.02
CA GLN A 70 10.98 -22.60 -5.20
C GLN A 70 11.76 -22.38 -6.49
N ALA A 71 12.62 -21.35 -6.54
CA ALA A 71 13.37 -20.98 -7.72
C ALA A 71 14.78 -21.60 -7.73
N ASN A 72 15.07 -22.47 -8.70
CA ASN A 72 16.39 -23.06 -8.91
C ASN A 72 17.38 -22.16 -9.69
N VAL A 73 17.03 -20.91 -9.97
CA VAL A 73 17.80 -20.02 -10.88
C VAL A 73 18.11 -18.68 -10.19
N ASP A 74 19.37 -18.27 -10.20
CA ASP A 74 19.83 -17.08 -9.46
C ASP A 74 19.23 -15.75 -9.97
N ASN A 75 18.99 -15.62 -11.27
CA ASN A 75 18.36 -14.43 -11.85
C ASN A 75 16.94 -14.17 -11.30
N MET A 76 16.19 -15.23 -10.96
CA MET A 76 14.87 -15.10 -10.35
C MET A 76 14.96 -14.57 -8.91
N LYS A 77 16.04 -14.90 -8.18
CA LYS A 77 16.24 -14.46 -6.80
C LYS A 77 16.47 -12.96 -6.72
N TYR A 78 17.33 -12.42 -7.59
CA TYR A 78 17.57 -10.98 -7.67
C TYR A 78 16.30 -10.19 -8.02
N ALA A 79 15.52 -10.66 -8.98
CA ALA A 79 14.27 -10.01 -9.35
C ALA A 79 13.24 -9.99 -8.20
N VAL A 80 13.16 -11.06 -7.41
CA VAL A 80 12.29 -11.09 -6.22
C VAL A 80 12.73 -10.09 -5.18
N ASP A 81 14.04 -9.97 -4.92
CA ASP A 81 14.59 -9.01 -3.96
C ASP A 81 14.32 -7.57 -4.39
N ASP A 82 14.50 -7.25 -5.67
CA ASP A 82 14.23 -5.92 -6.22
C ASP A 82 12.75 -5.55 -6.10
N VAL A 83 11.84 -6.49 -6.40
CA VAL A 83 10.39 -6.25 -6.25
C VAL A 83 10.01 -6.06 -4.78
N VAL A 84 10.55 -6.86 -3.87
CA VAL A 84 10.30 -6.73 -2.43
C VAL A 84 10.81 -5.40 -1.90
N ALA A 85 12.01 -4.98 -2.30
CA ALA A 85 12.56 -3.67 -1.96
C ALA A 85 11.67 -2.54 -2.48
N GLY A 86 11.23 -2.64 -3.74
CA GLY A 86 10.29 -1.70 -4.35
C GLY A 86 8.98 -1.58 -3.56
N ILE A 87 8.32 -2.70 -3.24
CA ILE A 87 7.08 -2.70 -2.45
C ILE A 87 7.30 -2.02 -1.09
N LYS A 88 8.43 -2.31 -0.42
CA LYS A 88 8.77 -1.70 0.88
C LYS A 88 8.94 -0.19 0.77
N GLU A 89 9.71 0.28 -0.21
CA GLU A 89 9.96 1.71 -0.41
C GLU A 89 8.68 2.46 -0.77
N TYR A 90 7.88 1.91 -1.69
CA TYR A 90 6.57 2.46 -2.04
C TYR A 90 5.64 2.55 -0.83
N PHE A 91 5.60 1.51 0.01
CA PHE A 91 4.80 1.54 1.23
C PHE A 91 5.24 2.67 2.17
N ASN A 92 6.56 2.80 2.40
CA ASN A 92 7.11 3.81 3.30
C ASN A 92 6.82 5.25 2.83
N VAL A 93 6.82 5.48 1.51
CA VAL A 93 6.48 6.78 0.92
C VAL A 93 4.97 7.06 0.96
N LEU A 94 4.15 6.06 0.61
CA LEU A 94 2.72 6.27 0.39
C LEU A 94 1.86 6.15 1.64
N LEU A 95 2.33 5.49 2.70
CA LEU A 95 1.49 5.25 3.89
C LEU A 95 0.88 6.56 4.41
N GLY A 96 1.75 7.53 4.73
CA GLY A 96 1.35 8.78 5.36
C GLY A 96 0.49 9.69 4.48
N THR A 97 0.37 9.41 3.18
CA THR A 97 -0.37 10.27 2.24
C THR A 97 -1.64 9.58 1.73
N GLN A 98 -1.56 8.31 1.31
CA GLN A 98 -2.60 7.66 0.50
C GLN A 98 -3.20 6.38 1.09
N LEU A 99 -2.57 5.74 2.08
CA LEU A 99 -3.01 4.42 2.58
C LEU A 99 -3.78 4.47 3.91
N LEU A 100 -3.83 5.63 4.56
CA LEU A 100 -4.51 5.84 5.84
C LEU A 100 -5.87 6.52 5.67
N TYR A 101 -6.90 5.94 6.29
CA TYR A 101 -8.20 6.57 6.46
C TYR A 101 -8.09 7.79 7.39
N LYS A 102 -9.06 8.71 7.30
CA LYS A 102 -9.08 9.93 8.14
C LYS A 102 -8.99 9.60 9.64
N PHE A 103 -9.64 8.51 10.07
CA PHE A 103 -9.68 8.10 11.47
C PHE A 103 -8.33 7.57 12.00
N GLU A 104 -7.41 7.12 11.14
CA GLU A 104 -6.08 6.62 11.53
C GLU A 104 -5.04 7.73 11.64
N ARG A 105 -5.36 8.96 11.21
CA ARG A 105 -4.41 10.08 11.15
C ARG A 105 -3.82 10.47 12.52
N PRO A 106 -4.59 10.51 13.62
CA PRO A 106 -4.02 10.75 14.95
C PRO A 106 -3.04 9.65 15.37
N GLN A 107 -3.39 8.37 15.18
CA GLN A 107 -2.50 7.24 15.49
C GLN A 107 -1.18 7.32 14.71
N TYR A 108 -1.23 7.67 13.43
CA TYR A 108 -0.03 7.86 12.62
C TYR A 108 0.84 9.02 13.13
N ALA A 109 0.23 10.14 13.52
CA ALA A 109 0.96 11.27 14.08
C ALA A 109 1.66 10.88 15.41
N GLU A 110 0.96 10.16 16.29
CA GLU A 110 1.52 9.65 17.55
C GLU A 110 2.71 8.70 17.29
N ILE A 111 2.60 7.80 16.31
CA ILE A 111 3.70 6.91 15.93
C ILE A 111 4.91 7.68 15.38
N ARG A 112 4.68 8.68 14.51
CA ARG A 112 5.79 9.49 13.96
C ARG A 112 6.48 10.32 15.04
N MET A 113 5.76 10.74 16.07
CA MET A 113 6.35 11.44 17.22
C MET A 113 7.11 10.49 18.13
N ALA A 114 6.57 9.30 18.42
CA ALA A 114 7.19 8.32 19.29
C ALA A 114 8.41 7.64 18.65
N HIS A 115 8.40 7.48 17.32
CA HIS A 115 9.41 6.76 16.55
C HIS A 115 9.76 7.52 15.26
N PRO A 116 10.50 8.64 15.34
CA PRO A 116 10.79 9.51 14.20
C PRO A 116 11.59 8.79 13.09
N ASP A 117 12.52 7.91 13.48
CA ASP A 117 13.43 7.21 12.58
C ASP A 117 12.90 5.84 12.10
N ALA A 118 11.77 5.38 12.65
CA ALA A 118 11.22 4.08 12.28
C ALA A 118 10.62 4.13 10.87
N LEU A 119 10.93 3.10 10.08
CA LEU A 119 10.26 2.89 8.80
C LEU A 119 8.85 2.37 9.05
N MET A 120 7.90 2.88 8.28
CA MET A 120 6.50 2.50 8.45
C MET A 120 6.25 1.02 8.14
N SER A 121 7.05 0.41 7.26
CA SER A 121 7.03 -1.02 6.99
C SER A 121 7.44 -1.89 8.21
N GLN A 122 8.14 -1.32 9.18
CA GLN A 122 8.50 -2.00 10.43
C GLN A 122 7.41 -1.89 11.50
N VAL A 123 6.49 -0.93 11.35
CA VAL A 123 5.44 -0.63 12.34
C VAL A 123 4.10 -1.19 11.92
N TYR A 124 3.74 -1.10 10.63
CA TYR A 124 2.44 -1.51 10.11
C TYR A 124 2.44 -2.95 9.61
N GLY A 125 1.25 -3.51 9.41
CA GLY A 125 1.03 -4.92 9.09
C GLY A 125 0.32 -5.16 7.75
N ALA A 126 -0.16 -6.40 7.57
CA ALA A 126 -0.75 -6.87 6.32
C ALA A 126 -1.96 -6.04 5.79
N PRO A 127 -2.89 -5.54 6.63
CA PRO A 127 -4.03 -4.78 6.11
C PRO A 127 -3.60 -3.53 5.34
N HIS A 128 -2.69 -2.74 5.89
CA HIS A 128 -2.15 -1.55 5.23
C HIS A 128 -1.34 -1.89 3.99
N LEU A 129 -0.60 -2.99 4.02
CA LEU A 129 0.11 -3.49 2.84
C LEU A 129 -0.86 -3.85 1.72
N LEU A 130 -1.98 -4.49 2.02
CA LEU A 130 -2.99 -4.83 1.02
C LEU A 130 -3.61 -3.57 0.40
N ARG A 131 -3.83 -2.51 1.18
CA ARG A 131 -4.30 -1.20 0.66
C ARG A 131 -3.35 -0.59 -0.37
N LEU A 132 -2.03 -0.83 -0.26
CA LEU A 132 -1.05 -0.35 -1.25
C LEU A 132 -1.41 -0.87 -2.65
N PHE A 133 -1.77 -2.14 -2.79
CA PHE A 133 -2.06 -2.74 -4.10
C PHE A 133 -3.33 -2.19 -4.75
N VAL A 134 -4.24 -1.58 -3.97
CA VAL A 134 -5.41 -0.85 -4.49
C VAL A 134 -5.01 0.52 -5.07
N ARG A 135 -3.86 1.07 -4.66
CA ARG A 135 -3.38 2.40 -5.07
C ARG A 135 -2.22 2.37 -6.06
N ILE A 136 -1.40 1.31 -6.02
CA ILE A 136 -0.14 1.24 -6.78
C ILE A 136 -0.35 1.27 -8.29
N GLY A 137 -1.49 0.78 -8.80
CA GLY A 137 -1.82 0.81 -10.23
C GLY A 137 -1.80 2.22 -10.83
N ALA A 138 -2.35 3.20 -10.11
CA ALA A 138 -2.31 4.60 -10.55
C ALA A 138 -0.87 5.15 -10.61
N MET A 139 0.02 4.68 -9.73
CA MET A 139 1.42 5.13 -9.69
C MET A 139 2.28 4.50 -10.78
N LEU A 140 2.03 3.24 -11.10
CA LEU A 140 2.73 2.55 -12.19
C LEU A 140 2.49 3.23 -13.54
N ALA A 141 1.34 3.89 -13.73
CA ALA A 141 1.06 4.67 -14.93
C ALA A 141 2.00 5.88 -15.13
N TYR A 142 2.62 6.38 -14.04
CA TYR A 142 3.58 7.48 -14.09
C TYR A 142 5.04 7.02 -14.05
N THR A 143 5.29 5.71 -13.94
CA THR A 143 6.65 5.16 -13.92
C THR A 143 7.09 4.85 -15.36
N PRO A 144 8.26 5.34 -15.82
CA PRO A 144 8.73 5.12 -17.18
C PRO A 144 9.22 3.67 -17.36
N LEU A 145 8.29 2.74 -17.53
CA LEU A 145 8.54 1.33 -17.80
C LEU A 145 8.12 1.00 -19.23
N ASP A 146 8.93 0.22 -19.96
CA ASP A 146 8.49 -0.38 -21.21
C ASP A 146 7.48 -1.52 -20.94
N GLU A 147 6.73 -1.90 -21.98
CA GLU A 147 5.65 -2.90 -21.86
C GLU A 147 6.13 -4.24 -21.28
N LYS A 148 7.35 -4.68 -21.61
CA LYS A 148 7.88 -5.98 -21.13
C LYS A 148 8.23 -5.89 -19.65
N SER A 149 8.91 -4.83 -19.24
CA SER A 149 9.23 -4.60 -17.82
C SER A 149 7.98 -4.42 -16.98
N LEU A 150 6.97 -3.71 -17.49
CA LEU A 150 5.68 -3.54 -16.81
C LEU A 150 4.94 -4.88 -16.65
N ALA A 151 4.87 -5.69 -17.72
CA ALA A 151 4.24 -7.00 -17.66
C ALA A 151 4.94 -7.93 -16.67
N LEU A 152 6.28 -7.91 -16.63
CA LEU A 152 7.07 -8.69 -15.68
C LEU A 152 6.81 -8.25 -14.23
N LEU A 153 6.82 -6.93 -13.97
CA LEU A 153 6.53 -6.37 -12.66
C LEU A 153 5.12 -6.76 -12.20
N LEU A 154 4.10 -6.61 -13.06
CA LEU A 154 2.73 -7.03 -12.76
C LEU A 154 2.64 -8.51 -12.43
N GLY A 155 3.41 -9.36 -13.13
CA GLY A 155 3.54 -10.78 -12.82
C GLY A 155 4.00 -11.02 -11.37
N TYR A 156 5.06 -10.34 -10.93
CA TYR A 156 5.56 -10.45 -9.56
C TYR A 156 4.60 -9.88 -8.52
N LEU A 157 3.93 -8.75 -8.81
CA LEU A 157 2.94 -8.16 -7.91
C LEU A 157 1.71 -9.09 -7.73
N HIS A 158 1.21 -9.68 -8.81
CA HIS A 158 0.10 -10.63 -8.74
C HIS A 158 0.49 -11.93 -8.05
N ASP A 159 1.73 -12.38 -8.23
CA ASP A 159 2.27 -13.53 -7.51
C ASP A 159 2.39 -13.27 -6.01
N PHE A 160 2.84 -12.08 -5.60
CA PHE A 160 2.82 -11.65 -4.21
C PHE A 160 1.40 -11.59 -3.64
N LEU A 161 0.44 -11.03 -4.39
CA LEU A 161 -0.98 -11.02 -3.99
C LEU A 161 -1.54 -12.44 -3.82
N LYS A 162 -1.16 -13.39 -4.68
CA LYS A 162 -1.51 -14.81 -4.49
C LYS A 162 -0.90 -15.40 -3.22
N TYR A 163 0.34 -15.03 -2.88
CA TYR A 163 0.94 -15.42 -1.61
C TYR A 163 0.16 -14.86 -0.41
N LEU A 164 -0.24 -13.58 -0.45
CA LEU A 164 -1.10 -13.01 0.60
C LEU A 164 -2.44 -13.74 0.70
N ALA A 165 -3.08 -14.06 -0.43
CA ALA A 165 -4.35 -14.80 -0.47
C ALA A 165 -4.23 -16.19 0.16
N LYS A 166 -3.16 -16.94 -0.16
CA LYS A 166 -2.88 -18.25 0.44
C LYS A 166 -2.67 -18.21 1.95
N ASN A 167 -2.16 -17.10 2.46
CA ASN A 167 -1.88 -16.90 3.88
C ASN A 167 -2.91 -15.97 4.55
N ALA A 168 -4.05 -15.72 3.91
CA ALA A 168 -4.96 -14.67 4.35
C ALA A 168 -5.47 -14.88 5.79
N ALA A 169 -5.78 -16.12 6.16
CA ALA A 169 -6.27 -16.45 7.51
C ALA A 169 -5.27 -16.15 8.63
N SER A 170 -3.96 -16.13 8.36
CA SER A 170 -2.94 -15.79 9.36
C SER A 170 -2.51 -14.32 9.30
N LEU A 171 -2.71 -13.66 8.15
CA LEU A 171 -2.31 -12.27 7.92
C LEU A 171 -3.41 -11.27 8.23
N PHE A 172 -4.68 -11.65 8.06
CA PHE A 172 -5.83 -10.76 8.25
C PHE A 172 -6.73 -11.34 9.34
N THR A 173 -6.87 -10.61 10.44
CA THR A 173 -7.79 -10.97 11.51
C THR A 173 -8.33 -9.73 12.18
N ALA A 174 -9.64 -9.70 12.42
CA ALA A 174 -10.30 -8.64 13.18
C ALA A 174 -9.76 -8.54 14.62
N SER A 175 -9.16 -9.60 15.17
CA SER A 175 -8.56 -9.59 16.51
C SER A 175 -7.36 -8.65 16.66
N ASP A 176 -6.75 -8.23 15.54
CA ASP A 176 -5.67 -7.25 15.54
C ASP A 176 -6.19 -5.81 15.51
N TYR A 177 -7.51 -5.61 15.59
CA TYR A 177 -8.14 -4.32 15.74
C TYR A 177 -8.69 -4.15 17.16
N LYS A 178 -8.69 -2.90 17.64
CA LYS A 178 -9.27 -2.52 18.93
C LYS A 178 -10.13 -1.28 18.78
N VAL A 179 -11.27 -1.27 19.46
CA VAL A 179 -12.12 -0.08 19.59
C VAL A 179 -11.29 1.07 20.15
N ALA A 180 -11.29 2.20 19.44
CA ALA A 180 -10.55 3.37 19.85
C ALA A 180 -11.13 3.97 21.14
N SER A 181 -10.26 4.48 22.02
CA SER A 181 -10.70 5.09 23.27
C SER A 181 -11.50 6.38 23.05
N ALA A 182 -12.26 6.82 24.05
CA ALA A 182 -12.98 8.10 24.00
C ALA A 182 -12.03 9.31 23.90
N GLU A 183 -10.79 9.19 24.39
CA GLU A 183 -9.76 10.22 24.18
C GLU A 183 -9.31 10.26 22.71
N TYR A 184 -9.07 9.10 22.11
CA TYR A 184 -8.70 9.02 20.70
C TYR A 184 -9.76 9.63 19.79
N HIS A 185 -11.04 9.35 20.07
CA HIS A 185 -12.15 9.93 19.31
C HIS A 185 -12.10 11.46 19.31
N ARG A 186 -11.77 12.09 20.44
CA ARG A 186 -11.63 13.55 20.54
C ARG A 186 -10.50 14.11 19.67
N LYS A 187 -9.41 13.35 19.50
CA LYS A 187 -8.28 13.70 18.61
C LYS A 187 -8.62 13.49 17.12
N ALA A 188 -9.57 12.61 16.81
CA ALA A 188 -9.93 12.23 15.45
C ALA A 188 -11.11 13.02 14.84
N LEU A 189 -11.75 13.90 15.63
CA LEU A 189 -12.83 14.80 15.20
C LEU A 189 -12.29 15.93 14.31
#